data_AF-A0A285D8B4-F1
#
_entry.id   AF-A0A285D8B4-F1
#
_cell.length_a   1.000
_cell.length_b   1.000
_cell.length_c   1.000
_cell.angle_alpha   90.00
_cell.angle_beta   90.00
_cell.angle_gamma   90.00
#
_symmetry.space_group_name_H-M   'P 1'
#
loop_
_entity.id
_entity.type
_entity.pdbx_description
1 polymer ?
#
loop_
_entity_poly.entity_id
_entity_poly.type
_entity_poly.pdbx_seq_one_letter_code
_entity_poly.pdbx_strand_id
1 'polypeptide(L)'
;MVKQTVKILISLVFLSALLFSYFVPTEEKANASVKADVQFKGKILRDVETHYFKFTTVTEGTIDVTWGPDTLGSDFVITDNNWSRIYWLGDVLPPGDYFFVVSTNPVESPDDPSIVNYEFTLSGLPFKKLPDPTLPQLHVTSPQKNVNRLPAGDQAVTIEGSSNAKEVRFGIFGPDLPAQIIKSPFKQTL
;
A
#
# COMPACT_ATOMS: atom_id res chain seq x y z
N MET A 1 66.00 -18.75 -70.80
CA MET A 1 66.77 -19.22 -69.62
C MET A 1 65.98 -18.80 -68.39
N VAL A 2 65.07 -19.61 -67.85
CA VAL A 2 65.27 -20.77 -66.94
C VAL A 2 66.26 -20.46 -65.81
N LYS A 3 65.75 -20.21 -64.60
CA LYS A 3 65.76 -21.20 -63.50
C LYS A 3 65.00 -20.67 -62.27
N GLN A 4 63.96 -21.42 -61.91
CA GLN A 4 63.42 -21.48 -60.55
C GLN A 4 64.53 -21.90 -59.58
N THR A 5 64.48 -21.38 -58.35
CA THR A 5 64.91 -22.15 -57.19
C THR A 5 63.95 -21.92 -56.04
N VAL A 6 63.12 -22.94 -55.81
CA VAL A 6 62.31 -23.16 -54.61
C VAL A 6 63.25 -23.52 -53.46
N LYS A 7 63.01 -22.99 -52.26
CA LYS A 7 63.37 -23.64 -50.99
C LYS A 7 62.18 -23.60 -50.05
N ILE A 8 61.93 -24.77 -49.47
CA ILE A 8 60.77 -25.20 -48.67
C ILE A 8 61.16 -25.26 -47.19
N LEU A 9 60.13 -25.26 -46.32
CA LEU A 9 60.08 -25.71 -44.90
C LEU A 9 60.53 -24.63 -43.87
N ILE A 10 59.86 -24.37 -42.73
CA ILE A 10 59.25 -25.27 -41.74
C ILE A 10 58.07 -24.59 -40.99
N SER A 11 57.08 -25.42 -40.66
CA SER A 11 55.92 -25.27 -39.77
C SER A 11 56.12 -24.48 -38.46
N LEU A 12 55.15 -23.65 -38.06
CA LEU A 12 54.80 -23.48 -36.64
C LEU A 12 53.30 -23.18 -36.48
N VAL A 13 52.65 -24.07 -35.73
CA VAL A 13 51.27 -24.04 -35.26
C VAL A 13 51.10 -22.92 -34.24
N PHE A 14 50.09 -22.06 -34.37
CA PHE A 14 49.42 -21.48 -33.21
C PHE A 14 47.90 -21.41 -33.43
N LEU A 15 47.25 -22.31 -32.70
CA LEU A 15 45.84 -22.36 -32.36
C LEU A 15 45.44 -21.05 -31.65
N SER A 16 44.52 -20.27 -32.21
CA SER A 16 43.78 -19.25 -31.45
C SER A 16 42.29 -19.56 -31.51
N ALA A 17 41.88 -20.38 -30.55
CA ALA A 17 40.50 -20.45 -30.08
C ALA A 17 40.36 -19.53 -28.85
N LEU A 18 39.12 -19.09 -28.58
CA LEU A 18 38.66 -18.23 -27.48
C LEU A 18 38.98 -16.73 -27.68
N LEU A 19 38.04 -15.78 -27.62
CA LEU A 19 36.82 -15.69 -26.79
C LEU A 19 35.74 -14.89 -27.56
N PHE A 20 34.68 -15.55 -28.03
CA PHE A 20 33.39 -14.86 -28.10
C PHE A 20 32.90 -14.78 -26.66
N SER A 21 33.04 -13.61 -26.04
CA SER A 21 32.38 -13.31 -24.79
C SER A 21 30.88 -13.51 -25.02
N TYR A 22 30.35 -14.53 -24.37
CA TYR A 22 28.92 -14.72 -24.18
C TYR A 22 28.37 -13.43 -23.58
N PHE A 23 27.70 -12.63 -24.41
CA PHE A 23 26.70 -11.70 -23.93
C PHE A 23 25.58 -12.60 -23.40
N VAL A 24 25.66 -12.94 -22.10
CA VAL A 24 24.52 -13.48 -21.38
C VAL A 24 23.61 -12.27 -21.16
N PRO A 25 22.46 -12.17 -21.85
CA PRO A 25 21.48 -11.19 -21.44
C PRO A 25 21.09 -11.61 -20.02
N THR A 26 21.38 -10.74 -19.05
CA THR A 26 20.87 -10.92 -17.71
C THR A 26 19.36 -10.82 -17.86
N GLU A 27 18.65 -11.95 -17.79
CA GLU A 27 17.21 -11.94 -17.61
C GLU A 27 16.95 -11.21 -16.29
N GLU A 28 16.75 -9.89 -16.39
CA GLU A 28 15.99 -9.15 -15.40
C GLU A 28 14.63 -9.85 -15.37
N LYS A 29 14.46 -10.74 -14.38
CA LYS A 29 13.18 -11.39 -14.11
C LYS A 29 12.16 -10.27 -14.01
N ALA A 30 11.36 -10.09 -15.07
CA ALA A 30 10.19 -9.23 -15.02
C ALA A 30 9.44 -9.61 -13.75
N ASN A 31 9.37 -8.69 -12.79
CA ASN A 31 8.59 -8.89 -11.58
C ASN A 31 7.17 -9.15 -12.04
N ALA A 32 6.75 -10.41 -12.04
CA ALA A 32 5.44 -10.80 -12.55
C ALA A 32 4.38 -10.02 -11.78
N SER A 33 3.63 -9.18 -12.50
CA SER A 33 2.49 -8.46 -11.92
C SER A 33 1.36 -9.44 -11.66
N VAL A 34 0.71 -9.35 -10.50
CA VAL A 34 -0.54 -10.05 -10.23
C VAL A 34 -1.68 -9.10 -10.54
N LYS A 35 -2.53 -9.46 -11.52
CA LYS A 35 -3.80 -8.77 -11.78
C LYS A 35 -4.92 -9.61 -11.18
N ALA A 36 -5.62 -9.06 -10.21
CA ALA A 36 -6.83 -9.63 -9.65
C ALA A 36 -7.67 -8.53 -9.01
N ASP A 37 -8.93 -8.83 -8.80
CA ASP A 37 -9.84 -7.96 -8.07
C ASP A 37 -9.63 -8.16 -6.57
N VAL A 38 -9.56 -7.06 -5.81
CA VAL A 38 -9.28 -7.08 -4.38
C VAL A 38 -10.44 -6.43 -3.66
N GLN A 39 -11.14 -7.21 -2.83
CA GLN A 39 -12.25 -6.72 -2.05
C GLN A 39 -11.78 -6.22 -0.67
N PHE A 40 -12.12 -4.97 -0.36
CA PHE A 40 -11.95 -4.33 0.93
C PHE A 40 -13.31 -4.17 1.59
N LYS A 41 -13.48 -4.76 2.77
CA LYS A 41 -14.75 -4.72 3.53
C LYS A 41 -14.48 -4.39 4.99
N GLY A 42 -15.34 -3.58 5.59
CA GLY A 42 -15.23 -3.26 7.00
C GLY A 42 -16.31 -2.31 7.49
N LYS A 43 -16.05 -1.74 8.67
CA LYS A 43 -16.89 -0.76 9.34
C LYS A 43 -16.00 0.31 9.92
N ILE A 44 -16.39 1.57 9.81
CA ILE A 44 -15.67 2.71 10.38
C ILE A 44 -16.60 3.47 11.34
N LEU A 45 -16.06 3.87 12.48
CA LEU A 45 -16.70 4.88 13.34
C LEU A 45 -16.70 6.23 12.61
N ARG A 46 -17.90 6.81 12.46
CA ARG A 46 -18.08 8.04 11.68
C ARG A 46 -17.20 9.17 12.21
N ASP A 47 -16.50 9.83 11.29
CA ASP A 47 -15.62 11.00 11.51
C ASP A 47 -14.45 10.79 12.48
N VAL A 48 -14.22 9.55 12.92
CA VAL A 48 -13.19 9.20 13.91
C VAL A 48 -12.22 8.15 13.37
N GLU A 49 -12.69 7.27 12.50
CA GLU A 49 -11.91 6.14 11.99
C GLU A 49 -11.66 6.25 10.49
N THR A 50 -10.46 5.89 10.08
CA THR A 50 -10.04 5.83 8.68
C THR A 50 -9.18 4.59 8.50
N HIS A 51 -9.47 3.83 7.45
CA HIS A 51 -8.76 2.60 7.14
C HIS A 51 -7.78 2.82 5.99
N TYR A 52 -6.58 2.27 6.15
CA TYR A 52 -5.49 2.42 5.21
C TYR A 52 -4.99 1.05 4.77
N PHE A 53 -5.10 0.76 3.47
CA PHE A 53 -4.59 -0.47 2.88
C PHE A 53 -3.40 -0.16 1.97
N LYS A 54 -2.24 -0.70 2.30
CA LYS A 54 -1.01 -0.51 1.51
C LYS A 54 -0.98 -1.47 0.33
N PHE A 55 -0.57 -0.97 -0.83
CA PHE A 55 -0.26 -1.79 -1.98
C PHE A 55 0.84 -1.18 -2.85
N THR A 56 1.40 -2.00 -3.73
CA THR A 56 2.44 -1.58 -4.68
C THR A 56 2.03 -2.01 -6.08
N THR A 57 2.13 -1.13 -7.07
CA THR A 57 1.97 -1.45 -8.50
C THR A 57 3.34 -1.58 -9.16
N VAL A 58 3.45 -2.42 -10.20
CA VAL A 58 4.73 -2.64 -10.92
C VAL A 58 4.76 -2.05 -12.32
N THR A 59 3.59 -1.84 -12.93
CA THR A 59 3.42 -1.15 -14.22
C THR A 59 2.26 -0.16 -14.11
N GLU A 60 2.05 0.66 -15.13
CA GLU A 60 0.85 1.49 -15.21
C GLU A 60 -0.43 0.63 -15.22
N GLY A 61 -1.49 1.13 -14.59
CA GLY A 61 -2.84 0.53 -14.61
C GLY A 61 -3.90 1.60 -14.41
N THR A 62 -5.09 1.37 -14.93
CA THR A 62 -6.23 2.28 -14.72
C THR A 62 -7.01 1.82 -13.49
N ILE A 63 -7.28 2.75 -12.57
CA ILE A 63 -8.08 2.48 -11.38
C ILE A 63 -9.51 2.17 -11.80
N ASP A 64 -10.00 1.00 -11.39
CA ASP A 64 -11.41 0.66 -11.44
C ASP A 64 -11.86 0.20 -10.05
N VAL A 65 -13.02 0.69 -9.60
CA VAL A 65 -13.56 0.40 -8.27
C VAL A 65 -15.06 0.24 -8.38
N THR A 66 -15.59 -0.83 -7.79
CA THR A 66 -17.04 -1.05 -7.65
C THR A 66 -17.45 -1.00 -6.18
N TRP A 67 -18.62 -0.42 -5.92
CA TRP A 67 -19.23 -0.33 -4.60
C TRP A 67 -20.13 -1.55 -4.34
N GLY A 68 -20.04 -2.11 -3.14
CA GLY A 68 -20.98 -3.09 -2.63
C GLY A 68 -22.26 -2.44 -2.09
N PRO A 69 -23.28 -3.24 -1.75
CA PRO A 69 -24.64 -2.76 -1.43
C PRO A 69 -24.74 -1.89 -0.17
N ASP A 70 -23.82 -2.03 0.78
CA ASP A 70 -23.87 -1.37 2.10
C ASP A 70 -22.76 -0.32 2.28
N THR A 71 -22.49 0.47 1.22
CA THR A 71 -21.36 1.43 1.19
C THR A 71 -21.80 2.89 1.38
N LEU A 72 -23.11 3.13 1.54
CA LEU A 72 -23.66 4.48 1.66
C LEU A 72 -23.06 5.22 2.87
N GLY A 73 -22.50 6.40 2.62
CA GLY A 73 -21.85 7.23 3.65
C GLY A 73 -20.38 6.89 3.90
N SER A 74 -19.80 5.97 3.14
CA SER A 74 -18.36 5.75 3.07
C SER A 74 -17.85 6.07 1.68
N ASP A 75 -16.60 6.51 1.60
CA ASP A 75 -15.93 6.82 0.34
C ASP A 75 -14.46 6.42 0.43
N PHE A 76 -13.80 6.40 -0.72
CA PHE A 76 -12.41 6.03 -0.84
C PHE A 76 -11.59 7.07 -1.61
N VAL A 77 -10.29 7.09 -1.33
CA VAL A 77 -9.30 7.73 -2.18
C VAL A 77 -8.09 6.81 -2.34
N ILE A 78 -7.37 6.96 -3.45
CA ILE A 78 -6.04 6.37 -3.59
C ILE A 78 -5.01 7.48 -3.49
N THR A 79 -3.96 7.29 -2.72
CA THR A 79 -2.87 8.26 -2.58
C THR A 79 -1.52 7.58 -2.66
N ASP A 80 -0.50 8.31 -3.11
CA ASP A 80 0.88 7.88 -2.90
C ASP A 80 1.23 7.87 -1.40
N ASN A 81 2.35 7.21 -1.05
CA ASN A 81 2.78 7.05 0.34
C ASN A 81 3.10 8.38 1.07
N ASN A 82 3.25 9.49 0.34
CA ASN A 82 3.61 10.81 0.87
C ASN A 82 2.43 11.79 0.87
N TRP A 83 1.22 11.36 0.49
CA TRP A 83 0.07 12.24 0.31
C TRP A 83 0.29 13.39 -0.67
N SER A 84 1.22 13.22 -1.61
CA SER A 84 1.54 14.28 -2.56
C SER A 84 0.55 14.35 -3.72
N ARG A 85 -0.14 13.23 -3.99
CA ARG A 85 -1.15 13.10 -5.05
C ARG A 85 -2.28 12.18 -4.62
N ILE A 86 -3.49 12.59 -4.97
CA ILE A 86 -4.72 11.81 -4.80
C ILE A 86 -5.20 11.40 -6.19
N TYR A 87 -5.64 10.14 -6.31
CA TYR A 87 -6.13 9.50 -7.51
C TYR A 87 -7.54 8.98 -7.30
N TRP A 88 -8.34 9.01 -8.37
CA TRP A 88 -9.75 8.67 -8.38
C TRP A 88 -10.06 7.57 -9.40
N LEU A 89 -11.32 7.14 -9.44
CA LEU A 89 -11.81 6.18 -10.43
C LEU A 89 -11.49 6.65 -11.86
N GLY A 90 -10.91 5.76 -12.67
CA GLY A 90 -10.52 6.04 -14.05
C GLY A 90 -9.14 6.67 -14.23
N ASP A 91 -8.48 7.09 -13.16
CA ASP A 91 -7.10 7.61 -13.25
C ASP A 91 -6.10 6.51 -13.60
N VAL A 92 -5.02 6.90 -14.29
CA VAL A 92 -3.88 6.02 -14.55
C VAL A 92 -2.90 6.13 -13.38
N LEU A 93 -2.65 5.00 -12.74
CA LEU A 93 -1.75 4.87 -11.61
C LEU A 93 -0.37 4.35 -12.10
N PRO A 94 0.71 5.15 -11.98
CA PRO A 94 2.05 4.70 -12.35
C PRO A 94 2.58 3.62 -11.39
N PRO A 95 3.73 2.97 -11.69
CA PRO A 95 4.42 2.10 -10.74
C PRO A 95 4.76 2.87 -9.46
N GLY A 96 4.46 2.30 -8.29
CA GLY A 96 4.73 2.96 -7.02
C GLY A 96 4.07 2.29 -5.83
N ASP A 97 4.27 2.89 -4.66
CA ASP A 97 3.67 2.51 -3.39
C ASP A 97 2.51 3.45 -3.04
N TYR A 98 1.36 2.86 -2.73
CA TYR A 98 0.11 3.56 -2.57
C TYR A 98 -0.66 3.10 -1.33
N PHE A 99 -1.58 3.95 -0.91
CA PHE A 99 -2.65 3.61 0.01
C PHE A 99 -3.99 3.64 -0.70
N PHE A 100 -4.81 2.61 -0.48
CA PHE A 100 -6.26 2.69 -0.64
C PHE A 100 -6.82 3.11 0.71
N VAL A 101 -7.43 4.30 0.77
CA VAL A 101 -7.89 4.93 2.00
C VAL A 101 -9.40 4.91 1.99
N VAL A 102 -10.02 4.40 3.05
CA VAL A 102 -11.47 4.39 3.24
C VAL A 102 -11.84 5.27 4.42
N SER A 103 -12.76 6.19 4.20
CA SER A 103 -13.22 7.17 5.20
C SER A 103 -14.73 7.43 5.10
N THR A 104 -15.30 8.22 6.01
CA THR A 104 -16.70 8.61 5.93
C THR A 104 -16.95 9.72 4.91
N ASN A 105 -18.08 9.64 4.23
CA ASN A 105 -18.64 10.69 3.40
C ASN A 105 -20.00 11.14 3.97
N PRO A 106 -20.02 12.19 4.80
CA PRO A 106 -21.24 12.63 5.49
C PRO A 106 -22.30 13.19 4.55
N VAL A 107 -21.95 13.58 3.31
CA VAL A 107 -22.89 14.11 2.32
C VAL A 107 -23.85 13.03 1.81
N GLU A 108 -23.40 11.78 1.74
CA GLU A 108 -24.15 10.67 1.14
C GLU A 108 -25.03 9.89 2.12
N SER A 109 -24.88 10.12 3.43
CA SER A 109 -25.63 9.39 4.45
C SER A 109 -26.30 10.34 5.44
N PRO A 110 -27.49 10.87 5.09
CA PRO A 110 -28.22 11.86 5.88
C PRO A 110 -28.83 11.30 7.18
N ASP A 111 -29.08 9.99 7.25
CA ASP A 111 -29.68 9.32 8.42
C ASP A 111 -28.66 9.00 9.56
N ASP A 112 -27.47 9.59 9.47
CA ASP A 112 -26.40 9.69 10.48
C ASP A 112 -26.15 8.46 11.38
N PRO A 113 -25.83 7.27 10.82
CA PRO A 113 -25.34 6.17 11.62
C PRO A 113 -23.95 6.45 12.18
N SER A 114 -23.76 6.17 13.48
CA SER A 114 -22.46 6.28 14.18
C SER A 114 -21.41 5.30 13.65
N ILE A 115 -21.83 4.25 12.94
CA ILE A 115 -20.98 3.27 12.28
C ILE A 115 -21.40 3.20 10.82
N VAL A 116 -20.44 3.36 9.92
CA VAL A 116 -20.64 3.23 8.47
C VAL A 116 -19.98 1.95 8.01
N ASN A 117 -20.72 1.11 7.26
CA ASN A 117 -20.15 -0.06 6.61
C ASN A 117 -19.56 0.35 5.25
N TYR A 118 -18.59 -0.41 4.77
CA TYR A 118 -18.09 -0.26 3.41
C TYR A 118 -17.76 -1.60 2.79
N GLU A 119 -17.90 -1.67 1.47
CA GLU A 119 -17.46 -2.78 0.64
C GLU A 119 -17.03 -2.24 -0.72
N PHE A 120 -15.72 -2.26 -1.01
CA PHE A 120 -15.15 -1.80 -2.26
C PHE A 120 -14.37 -2.93 -2.91
N THR A 121 -14.48 -3.06 -4.23
CA THR A 121 -13.63 -3.98 -5.00
C THR A 121 -12.75 -3.16 -5.93
N LEU A 122 -11.43 -3.22 -5.72
CA LEU A 122 -10.41 -2.57 -6.55
C LEU A 122 -9.93 -3.54 -7.64
N SER A 123 -10.00 -3.10 -8.89
CA SER A 123 -9.63 -3.86 -10.09
C SER A 123 -8.73 -3.01 -11.00
N GLY A 124 -8.25 -3.60 -12.10
CA GLY A 124 -7.51 -2.88 -13.15
C GLY A 124 -6.03 -2.59 -12.87
N LEU A 125 -5.55 -2.81 -11.64
CA LEU A 125 -4.16 -2.51 -11.25
C LEU A 125 -3.22 -3.72 -11.30
N PRO A 126 -1.98 -3.56 -11.80
CA PRO A 126 -0.95 -4.60 -11.82
C PRO A 126 -0.15 -4.60 -10.51
N PHE A 127 -0.61 -5.36 -9.53
CA PHE A 127 0.02 -5.39 -8.21
C PHE A 127 1.36 -6.14 -8.20
N LYS A 128 2.31 -5.69 -7.38
CA LYS A 128 3.54 -6.45 -7.06
C LYS A 128 3.22 -7.73 -6.29
N LYS A 129 2.25 -7.63 -5.38
CA LYS A 129 1.61 -8.72 -4.62
C LYS A 129 0.19 -8.27 -4.31
N LEU A 130 -0.75 -9.20 -4.23
CA LEU A 130 -2.11 -8.88 -3.80
C LEU A 130 -2.07 -8.12 -2.46
N PRO A 131 -2.75 -6.96 -2.39
CA PRO A 131 -2.97 -6.24 -1.14
C PRO A 131 -3.61 -7.16 -0.10
N ASP A 132 -3.26 -6.96 1.16
CA ASP A 132 -3.92 -7.63 2.27
C ASP A 132 -5.14 -6.77 2.70
N PRO A 133 -6.37 -7.24 2.50
CA PRO A 133 -7.57 -6.49 2.88
C PRO A 133 -7.92 -6.64 4.37
N THR A 134 -7.11 -7.36 5.16
CA THR A 134 -7.38 -7.57 6.57
C THR A 134 -6.93 -6.38 7.41
N LEU A 135 -7.77 -6.00 8.38
CA LEU A 135 -7.47 -4.93 9.32
C LEU A 135 -7.10 -5.49 10.69
N PRO A 136 -6.14 -4.87 11.39
CA PRO A 136 -5.97 -5.12 12.81
C PRO A 136 -7.20 -4.64 13.57
N GLN A 137 -7.46 -5.25 14.71
CA GLN A 137 -8.52 -4.88 15.64
C GLN A 137 -7.95 -3.96 16.72
N LEU A 138 -8.68 -2.89 17.01
CA LEU A 138 -8.46 -1.99 18.15
C LEU A 138 -9.68 -2.08 19.06
N HIS A 139 -9.47 -2.47 20.31
CA HIS A 139 -10.52 -2.52 21.32
C HIS A 139 -10.22 -1.49 22.42
N VAL A 140 -10.92 -0.36 22.37
CA VAL A 140 -10.84 0.69 23.39
C VAL A 140 -11.84 0.38 24.51
N THR A 141 -11.35 0.24 25.73
CA THR A 141 -12.16 0.01 26.94
C THR A 141 -12.47 1.29 27.69
N SER A 142 -11.66 2.34 27.51
CA SER A 142 -11.87 3.68 28.05
C SER A 142 -11.28 4.73 27.10
N PRO A 143 -11.98 5.83 26.80
CA PRO A 143 -13.37 6.09 27.17
C PRO A 143 -14.34 5.14 26.44
N GLN A 144 -15.45 4.77 27.09
CA GLN A 144 -16.45 3.85 26.51
C GLN A 144 -17.30 4.47 25.38
N LYS A 145 -17.14 5.77 25.15
CA LYS A 145 -17.82 6.54 24.11
C LYS A 145 -16.81 7.51 23.50
N ASN A 146 -17.02 7.85 22.23
CA ASN A 146 -16.26 8.94 21.61
C ASN A 146 -16.56 10.24 22.36
N VAL A 147 -15.50 10.89 22.85
CA VAL A 147 -15.56 12.15 23.58
C VAL A 147 -14.95 13.22 22.69
N ASN A 148 -15.80 13.97 21.98
CA ASN A 148 -15.35 15.03 21.08
C ASN A 148 -14.95 16.31 21.84
N ARG A 149 -15.19 16.36 23.16
CA ARG A 149 -14.82 17.47 24.04
C ARG A 149 -14.61 16.95 25.46
N LEU A 150 -13.50 17.34 26.08
CA LEU A 150 -13.26 17.07 27.50
C LEU A 150 -14.40 17.66 28.36
N PRO A 151 -14.89 16.91 29.38
CA PRO A 151 -15.81 17.44 30.37
C PRO A 151 -15.29 18.72 31.05
N ALA A 152 -16.19 19.55 31.57
CA ALA A 152 -15.81 20.76 32.27
C ALA A 152 -14.95 20.42 33.51
N GLY A 153 -13.74 20.96 33.57
CA GLY A 153 -12.78 20.71 34.64
C GLY A 153 -11.71 19.66 34.31
N ASP A 154 -11.93 18.83 33.29
CA ASP A 154 -10.93 17.87 32.84
C ASP A 154 -9.86 18.57 31.99
N GLN A 155 -8.60 18.19 32.21
CA GLN A 155 -7.44 18.70 31.48
C GLN A 155 -6.73 17.62 30.65
N ALA A 156 -7.14 16.37 30.80
CA ALA A 156 -6.47 15.22 30.20
C ALA A 156 -7.49 14.15 29.79
N VAL A 157 -7.13 13.34 28.80
CA VAL A 157 -7.88 12.14 28.38
C VAL A 157 -7.02 10.91 28.60
N THR A 158 -7.59 9.88 29.22
CA THR A 158 -6.94 8.57 29.34
C THR A 158 -7.59 7.58 28.40
N ILE A 159 -6.78 6.97 27.52
CA ILE A 159 -7.19 5.92 26.59
C ILE A 159 -6.63 4.58 27.07
N GLU A 160 -7.52 3.60 27.20
CA GLU A 160 -7.22 2.24 27.64
C GLU A 160 -7.78 1.23 26.64
N GLY A 161 -7.08 0.12 26.44
CA GLY A 161 -7.55 -0.92 25.51
C GLY A 161 -6.52 -1.98 25.15
N SER A 162 -6.81 -2.68 24.05
CA SER A 162 -5.94 -3.69 23.46
C SER A 162 -6.01 -3.66 21.94
N SER A 163 -4.99 -4.23 21.29
CA SER A 163 -4.95 -4.41 19.85
C SER A 163 -4.16 -5.67 19.48
N ASN A 164 -4.45 -6.22 18.30
CA ASN A 164 -3.65 -7.26 17.67
C ASN A 164 -2.74 -6.71 16.55
N ALA A 165 -2.67 -5.39 16.38
CA ALA A 165 -1.78 -4.76 15.41
C ALA A 165 -0.31 -5.08 15.73
N LYS A 166 0.52 -5.12 14.68
CA LYS A 166 1.99 -5.22 14.85
C LYS A 166 2.57 -4.00 15.57
N GLU A 167 1.94 -2.86 15.39
CA GLU A 167 2.35 -1.59 15.96
C GLU A 167 1.10 -0.75 16.23
N VAL A 168 1.02 -0.15 17.42
CA VAL A 168 0.00 0.83 17.79
C VAL A 168 0.73 2.11 18.18
N ARG A 169 0.25 3.25 17.70
CA ARG A 169 0.79 4.57 18.02
C ARG A 169 -0.25 5.40 18.74
N PHE A 170 0.19 6.24 19.66
CA PHE A 170 -0.65 7.15 20.43
C PHE A 170 -0.06 8.56 20.40
N GLY A 171 -0.93 9.57 20.29
CA GLY A 171 -0.53 10.97 20.33
C GLY A 171 -1.51 11.88 19.60
N ILE A 172 -1.15 13.16 19.52
CA ILE A 172 -1.93 14.19 18.84
C ILE A 172 -1.65 14.07 17.33
N PHE A 173 -2.70 14.04 16.52
CA PHE A 173 -2.56 14.06 15.08
C PHE A 173 -2.05 15.44 14.63
N GLY A 174 -0.94 15.44 13.88
CA GLY A 174 -0.32 16.62 13.32
C GLY A 174 0.24 16.32 11.93
N PRO A 175 1.05 17.22 11.34
CA PRO A 175 1.74 16.93 10.08
C PRO A 175 2.66 15.70 10.18
N ASP A 176 3.12 15.38 11.39
CA ASP A 176 3.88 14.18 11.70
C ASP A 176 2.99 13.10 12.32
N LEU A 177 3.27 11.83 11.99
CA LEU A 177 2.66 10.69 12.67
C LEU A 177 3.05 10.69 14.15
N PRO A 178 2.14 10.30 15.07
CA PRO A 178 2.47 10.16 16.47
C PRO A 178 3.69 9.25 16.67
N ALA A 179 4.73 9.78 17.32
CA ALA A 179 6.00 9.07 17.46
C ALA A 179 5.94 7.98 18.55
N GLN A 180 4.99 8.05 19.48
CA GLN A 180 4.91 7.15 20.62
C GLN A 180 4.26 5.81 20.21
N ILE A 181 5.09 4.77 20.11
CA ILE A 181 4.64 3.39 19.97
C ILE A 181 4.19 2.88 21.34
N ILE A 182 3.02 2.24 21.40
CA ILE A 182 2.44 1.67 22.61
C ILE A 182 2.22 0.17 22.43
N LYS A 183 2.34 -0.58 23.52
CA LYS A 183 2.17 -2.03 23.53
C LYS A 183 0.74 -2.39 23.92
N SER A 184 0.24 -3.51 23.40
CA SER A 184 -1.04 -4.10 23.82
C SER A 184 -0.83 -5.00 25.05
N PRO A 185 -1.68 -4.93 26.09
CA PRO A 185 -2.71 -3.91 26.32
C PRO A 185 -2.09 -2.56 26.67
N PHE A 186 -2.81 -1.47 26.39
CA PHE A 186 -2.33 -0.11 26.62
C PHE A 186 -3.21 0.67 27.59
N LYS A 187 -2.58 1.62 28.27
CA LYS A 187 -3.19 2.71 29.05
C LYS A 187 -2.30 3.94 28.88
N GLN A 188 -2.83 5.01 28.29
CA GLN A 188 -2.08 6.23 27.98
C GLN A 188 -2.91 7.46 28.30
N THR A 189 -2.25 8.52 28.76
CA THR A 189 -2.89 9.79 29.11
C THR A 189 -2.28 10.90 28.26
N LEU A 190 -3.14 11.69 27.62
CA LEU A 190 -2.83 12.94 26.93
C LEU A 190 -3.30 14.12 27.76
#